data_AF-A0A2R7LQ01-F1
#
_entry.id   AF-A0A2R7LQ01-F1
#
_cell.length_a   1.000
_cell.length_b   1.000
_cell.length_c   1.000
_cell.angle_alpha   90.00
_cell.angle_beta   90.00
_cell.angle_gamma   90.00
#
_symmetry.space_group_name_H-M   'P 1'
#
loop_
_entity.id
_entity.type
_entity.pdbx_description
1 polymer ?
#
loop_
_entity_poly.entity_id
_entity_poly.type
_entity_poly.pdbx_seq_one_letter_code
_entity_poly.pdbx_strand_id
1 'polypeptide(L)'
;MTGKSGLYVGTVTHQRARPRRHSLRYRVFMLLLDLDDLEGLDRRLKRFSRNRFNILSFFDRDHLDESGAQIRPAIEASLAAHGIDLPAPSISVLCMPRVFGHAFNPLTVYFCRDAAGRLAAIVYAVRNTFGQRHDYVLPVNGTRSGWVAQGCNKAFYVSPFLPMDLRYAFEVAEPGERVLVGVDVHDEDGLLLAANFEGARRPLTDASLMQAVFSHPWQVIGVMAAIHWEAVKIVLKGFRFFPQPRATRKLLRPALGDAHEKGGAG
;
A
#
# COMPACT_ATOMS: atom_id res chain seq x y z
N MET A 1 1.23 16.61 -21.59
CA MET A 1 2.09 15.98 -20.57
C MET A 1 1.23 15.70 -19.35
N THR A 2 1.01 14.43 -19.01
CA THR A 2 0.32 14.05 -17.78
C THR A 2 1.21 14.40 -16.60
N GLY A 3 0.75 15.26 -15.68
CA GLY A 3 1.54 15.70 -14.53
C GLY A 3 1.97 14.54 -13.63
N LYS A 4 3.09 14.66 -12.90
CA LYS A 4 3.64 13.61 -12.03
C LYS A 4 2.63 13.12 -10.97
N SER A 5 1.80 14.03 -10.46
CA SER A 5 0.66 13.70 -9.58
C SER A 5 -0.62 13.40 -10.38
N GLY A 6 -1.50 12.56 -9.83
CA GLY A 6 -2.71 12.09 -10.49
C GLY A 6 -3.73 11.48 -9.54
N LEU A 7 -4.96 11.32 -10.03
CA LEU A 7 -6.02 10.55 -9.37
C LEU A 7 -6.18 9.24 -10.13
N TYR A 8 -6.23 8.11 -9.45
CA TYR A 8 -6.55 6.81 -10.05
C TYR A 8 -7.90 6.34 -9.55
N VAL A 9 -8.81 6.06 -10.48
CA VAL A 9 -10.13 5.48 -10.18
C VAL A 9 -10.14 4.06 -10.69
N GLY A 10 -10.50 3.11 -9.83
CA GLY A 10 -10.21 1.71 -10.09
C GLY A 10 -10.98 0.72 -9.23
N THR A 11 -10.50 -0.52 -9.24
CA THR A 11 -11.04 -1.60 -8.42
C THR A 11 -9.95 -2.31 -7.65
N VAL A 12 -10.25 -2.65 -6.40
CA VAL A 12 -9.49 -3.64 -5.63
C VAL A 12 -10.23 -4.96 -5.70
N THR A 13 -9.49 -6.04 -5.96
CA THR A 13 -9.98 -7.41 -5.97
C THR A 13 -9.13 -8.24 -5.03
N HIS A 14 -9.76 -8.95 -4.10
CA HIS A 14 -9.12 -10.01 -3.30
C HIS A 14 -9.73 -11.35 -3.69
N GLN A 15 -8.91 -12.28 -4.13
CA GLN A 15 -9.29 -13.64 -4.49
C GLN A 15 -8.53 -14.61 -3.59
N ARG A 16 -9.23 -15.25 -2.66
CA ARG A 16 -8.71 -16.41 -1.93
C ARG A 16 -8.98 -17.65 -2.77
N ALA A 17 -7.92 -18.36 -3.13
CA ALA A 17 -8.01 -19.62 -3.85
C ALA A 17 -8.28 -20.79 -2.90
N ARG A 18 -7.69 -20.75 -1.70
CA ARG A 18 -7.69 -21.83 -0.70
C ARG A 18 -7.91 -21.30 0.73
N PRO A 19 -8.39 -22.15 1.66
CA PRO A 19 -8.92 -23.51 1.45
C PRO A 19 -10.31 -23.50 0.79
N ARG A 20 -11.03 -22.37 0.84
CA ARG A 20 -12.30 -22.16 0.14
C ARG A 20 -12.19 -20.94 -0.75
N ARG A 21 -12.71 -21.06 -1.97
CA ARG A 21 -12.75 -19.94 -2.91
C ARG A 21 -13.62 -18.81 -2.35
N HIS A 22 -13.06 -17.61 -2.31
CA HIS A 22 -13.80 -16.41 -1.95
C HIS A 22 -13.22 -15.22 -2.69
N SER A 23 -14.09 -14.42 -3.30
CA SER A 23 -13.71 -13.21 -4.01
C SER A 23 -14.44 -12.02 -3.42
N LEU A 24 -13.70 -10.95 -3.17
CA LEU A 24 -14.21 -9.64 -2.80
C LEU A 24 -13.71 -8.64 -3.83
N ARG A 25 -14.62 -7.87 -4.43
CA ARG A 25 -14.28 -6.82 -5.38
C ARG A 25 -15.02 -5.54 -5.03
N TYR A 26 -14.30 -4.42 -4.97
CA TYR A 26 -14.88 -3.12 -4.66
C TYR A 26 -14.18 -2.00 -5.41
N ARG A 27 -14.92 -0.93 -5.68
CA ARG A 27 -14.41 0.26 -6.36
C ARG A 27 -13.75 1.19 -5.35
N VAL A 28 -12.61 1.74 -5.73
CA VAL A 28 -11.87 2.72 -4.92
C VAL A 28 -11.29 3.80 -5.82
N PHE A 29 -10.82 4.87 -5.19
CA PHE A 29 -9.89 5.80 -5.79
C PHE A 29 -8.66 5.98 -4.90
N MET A 30 -7.51 6.19 -5.54
CA MET A 30 -6.23 6.48 -4.90
C MET A 30 -5.63 7.76 -5.50
N LEU A 31 -4.82 8.46 -4.72
CA LEU A 31 -4.00 9.55 -5.22
C LEU A 31 -2.60 9.03 -5.50
N LEU A 32 -2.03 9.44 -6.62
CA LEU A 32 -0.60 9.42 -6.87
C LEU A 32 -0.09 10.85 -6.63
N LEU A 33 0.78 11.04 -5.66
CA LEU A 33 1.32 12.36 -5.31
C LEU A 33 2.84 12.33 -5.49
N ASP A 34 3.37 13.28 -6.26
CA ASP A 34 4.80 13.58 -6.25
C ASP A 34 5.14 14.28 -4.92
N LEU A 35 6.07 13.71 -4.16
CA LEU A 35 6.45 14.27 -2.86
C LEU A 35 7.05 15.67 -2.99
N ASP A 36 7.64 16.00 -4.15
CA ASP A 36 8.24 17.32 -4.42
C ASP A 36 7.20 18.40 -4.74
N ASP A 37 5.99 18.01 -5.16
CA ASP A 37 4.90 18.95 -5.55
C ASP A 37 3.79 19.05 -4.48
N LEU A 38 3.97 18.46 -3.29
CA LEU A 38 2.93 18.43 -2.26
C LEU A 38 2.49 19.82 -1.80
N GLU A 39 3.42 20.77 -1.64
CA GLU A 39 3.08 22.16 -1.28
C GLU A 39 2.35 22.89 -2.42
N GLY A 40 2.77 22.66 -3.66
CA GLY A 40 2.11 23.21 -4.85
C GLY A 40 0.67 22.70 -4.97
N LEU A 41 0.47 21.41 -4.70
CA LEU A 41 -0.84 20.77 -4.62
C LEU A 41 -1.73 21.38 -3.54
N ASP A 42 -1.22 21.56 -2.31
CA ASP A 42 -1.97 22.16 -1.19
C ASP A 42 -2.41 23.60 -1.49
N ARG A 43 -1.59 24.37 -2.22
CA ARG A 43 -1.91 25.76 -2.59
C ARG A 43 -2.93 25.84 -3.72
N ARG A 44 -2.87 24.93 -4.71
CA ARG A 44 -3.67 25.05 -5.95
C ARG A 44 -5.01 24.33 -5.93
N LEU A 45 -5.16 23.27 -5.13
CA LEU A 45 -6.39 22.47 -5.06
C LEU A 45 -7.23 22.90 -3.86
N LYS A 46 -8.45 23.39 -4.09
CA LYS A 46 -9.34 23.84 -3.01
C LYS A 46 -9.95 22.68 -2.22
N ARG A 47 -10.05 21.49 -2.82
CA ARG A 47 -10.68 20.28 -2.21
C ARG A 47 -9.67 19.25 -1.70
N PHE A 48 -8.39 19.59 -1.75
CA PHE A 48 -7.30 18.81 -1.19
C PHE A 48 -6.52 19.64 -0.18
N SER A 49 -5.97 19.03 0.86
CA SER A 49 -4.95 19.69 1.67
C SER A 49 -3.93 18.73 2.27
N ARG A 50 -2.73 19.25 2.55
CA ARG A 50 -1.69 18.57 3.31
C ARG A 50 -1.76 18.97 4.78
N ASN A 51 -1.70 17.99 5.69
CA ASN A 51 -1.66 18.16 7.15
C ASN A 51 -2.80 19.03 7.75
N ARG A 52 -3.90 19.18 7.02
CA ARG A 52 -5.09 19.95 7.42
C ARG A 52 -6.35 19.20 6.96
N PHE A 53 -7.45 19.43 7.67
CA PHE A 53 -8.76 18.92 7.25
C PHE A 53 -9.22 19.55 5.92
N ASN A 54 -9.70 18.72 5.00
CA ASN A 54 -10.42 19.10 3.78
C ASN A 54 -11.23 17.88 3.31
N ILE A 55 -11.94 17.99 2.18
CA ILE A 55 -12.69 16.88 1.56
C ILE A 55 -11.76 15.70 1.34
N LEU A 56 -10.64 15.93 0.67
CA LEU A 56 -9.52 15.00 0.64
C LEU A 56 -8.35 15.58 1.39
N SER A 57 -7.66 14.78 2.19
CA SER A 57 -6.46 15.25 2.86
C SER A 57 -5.36 14.20 2.91
N PHE A 58 -4.13 14.68 2.85
CA PHE A 58 -2.91 13.89 2.98
C PHE A 58 -2.20 14.33 4.25
N PHE A 59 -2.06 13.42 5.22
CA PHE A 59 -1.42 13.71 6.50
C PHE A 59 -0.12 12.95 6.60
N ASP A 60 0.99 13.65 6.82
CA ASP A 60 2.31 13.02 6.91
C ASP A 60 2.37 12.00 8.06
N ARG A 61 1.65 12.26 9.16
CA ARG A 61 1.48 11.32 10.28
C ARG A 61 0.84 9.98 9.92
N ASP A 62 0.13 9.88 8.79
CA ASP A 62 -0.40 8.61 8.29
C ASP A 62 0.66 7.78 7.55
N HIS A 63 1.81 8.39 7.29
CA HIS A 63 2.91 7.89 6.48
C HIS A 63 4.23 7.89 7.25
N LEU A 64 4.22 8.25 8.53
CA LEU A 64 5.41 8.36 9.38
C LEU A 64 5.16 7.72 10.74
N ASP A 65 6.25 7.45 11.44
CA ASP A 65 6.22 6.91 12.81
C ASP A 65 6.34 8.03 13.84
N GLU A 66 7.16 9.03 13.53
CA GLU A 66 7.44 10.16 14.40
C GLU A 66 6.65 11.39 13.97
N SER A 67 6.00 12.02 14.94
CA SER A 67 5.29 13.28 14.73
C SER A 67 6.30 14.37 14.38
N GLY A 68 6.09 15.05 13.24
CA GLY A 68 6.96 16.14 12.78
C GLY A 68 8.08 15.72 11.83
N ALA A 69 8.28 14.42 11.60
CA ALA A 69 9.19 13.95 10.56
C ALA A 69 8.65 14.30 9.15
N GLN A 70 9.53 14.21 8.15
CA GLN A 70 9.17 14.36 6.74
C GLN A 70 9.23 13.01 6.04
N ILE A 71 8.26 12.75 5.16
CA ILE A 71 8.14 11.46 4.45
C ILE A 71 9.38 11.16 3.61
N ARG A 72 9.86 12.14 2.84
CA ARG A 72 10.98 11.96 1.91
C ARG A 72 12.26 11.47 2.64
N PRO A 73 12.78 12.17 3.67
CA PRO A 73 13.93 11.69 4.43
C PRO A 73 13.72 10.32 5.08
N ALA A 74 12.51 10.01 5.55
CA ALA A 74 12.21 8.71 6.14
C ALA A 74 12.29 7.57 5.11
N ILE A 75 11.81 7.81 3.88
CA ILE A 75 11.93 6.83 2.79
C ILE A 75 13.39 6.71 2.33
N GLU A 76 14.12 7.82 2.19
CA GLU A 76 15.56 7.81 1.84
C GLU A 76 16.38 7.02 2.88
N ALA A 77 16.15 7.26 4.17
CA ALA A 77 16.79 6.49 5.24
C ALA A 77 16.41 5.00 5.20
N SER A 78 15.15 4.70 4.88
CA SER A 78 14.68 3.32 4.75
C SER A 78 15.34 2.60 3.56
N LEU A 79 15.52 3.28 2.42
CA LEU A 79 16.25 2.77 1.27
C LEU A 79 17.72 2.49 1.60
N ALA A 80 18.39 3.45 2.24
CA ALA A 80 19.79 3.32 2.65
C ALA A 80 20.00 2.16 3.64
N ALA A 81 19.08 1.98 4.60
CA ALA A 81 19.11 0.86 5.54
C ALA A 81 18.96 -0.53 4.88
N HIS A 82 18.40 -0.58 3.67
CA HIS A 82 18.30 -1.81 2.86
C HIS A 82 19.39 -1.91 1.79
N GLY A 83 20.44 -1.08 1.86
CA GLY A 83 21.56 -1.08 0.92
C GLY A 83 21.21 -0.54 -0.48
N ILE A 84 20.10 0.20 -0.60
CA ILE A 84 19.68 0.83 -1.85
C ILE A 84 20.15 2.28 -1.84
N ASP A 85 21.31 2.53 -2.44
CA ASP A 85 21.87 3.88 -2.58
C ASP A 85 21.20 4.61 -3.75
N LEU A 86 20.39 5.61 -3.43
CA LEU A 86 19.70 6.46 -4.39
C LEU A 86 19.88 7.92 -3.96
N PRO A 87 20.87 8.64 -4.50
CA PRO A 87 21.05 10.05 -4.19
C PRO A 87 19.90 10.88 -4.80
N ALA A 88 19.26 11.69 -3.95
CA ALA A 88 18.18 12.60 -4.33
C ALA A 88 17.08 11.96 -5.21
N PRO A 89 16.44 10.87 -4.75
CA PRO A 89 15.49 10.13 -5.57
C PRO A 89 14.24 10.96 -5.86
N SER A 90 13.64 10.79 -7.03
CA SER A 90 12.27 11.27 -7.23
C SER A 90 11.31 10.25 -6.65
N ILE A 91 10.50 10.68 -5.68
CA ILE A 91 9.59 9.79 -4.95
C ILE A 91 8.15 10.21 -5.22
N SER A 92 7.34 9.28 -5.73
CA SER A 92 5.89 9.43 -5.77
C SER A 92 5.21 8.40 -4.88
N VAL A 93 4.08 8.79 -4.28
CA VAL A 93 3.32 7.97 -3.35
C VAL A 93 1.93 7.69 -3.92
N LEU A 94 1.58 6.41 -4.02
CA LEU A 94 0.23 5.95 -4.33
C LEU A 94 -0.45 5.50 -3.04
N CYS A 95 -1.52 6.19 -2.65
CA CYS A 95 -2.24 5.90 -1.41
C CYS A 95 -3.71 6.26 -1.49
N MET A 96 -4.51 5.68 -0.58
CA MET A 96 -5.85 6.18 -0.31
C MET A 96 -5.76 7.47 0.53
N PRO A 97 -6.34 8.59 0.08
CA PRO A 97 -6.36 9.81 0.89
C PRO A 97 -7.34 9.67 2.06
N ARG A 98 -7.21 10.54 3.06
CA ARG A 98 -8.31 10.73 4.01
C ARG A 98 -9.49 11.37 3.29
N VAL A 99 -10.70 10.89 3.56
CA VAL A 99 -11.93 11.48 3.04
C VAL A 99 -12.76 12.03 4.19
N PHE A 100 -13.05 13.32 4.18
CA PHE A 100 -13.69 14.05 5.30
C PHE A 100 -13.02 13.76 6.65
N GLY A 101 -11.68 13.69 6.66
CA GLY A 101 -10.88 13.43 7.87
C GLY A 101 -10.77 11.95 8.28
N HIS A 102 -11.56 11.04 7.69
CA HIS A 102 -11.47 9.60 7.93
C HIS A 102 -10.36 8.96 7.10
N ALA A 103 -9.51 8.19 7.76
CA ALA A 103 -8.39 7.48 7.13
C ALA A 103 -8.69 5.99 7.03
N PHE A 104 -8.59 5.44 5.82
CA PHE A 104 -8.48 4.00 5.60
C PHE A 104 -7.49 3.78 4.45
N ASN A 105 -6.29 3.31 4.78
CA ASN A 105 -5.19 3.18 3.83
C ASN A 105 -4.35 1.93 4.16
N PRO A 106 -4.78 0.74 3.69
CA PRO A 106 -4.16 -0.54 4.07
C PRO A 106 -2.80 -0.77 3.38
N LEU A 107 -2.56 -0.11 2.25
CA LEU A 107 -1.32 -0.19 1.49
C LEU A 107 -1.01 1.18 0.90
N THR A 108 0.18 1.67 1.19
CA THR A 108 0.82 2.78 0.47
C THR A 108 1.99 2.25 -0.34
N VAL A 109 2.12 2.68 -1.59
CA VAL A 109 3.21 2.28 -2.48
C VAL A 109 4.04 3.51 -2.82
N TYR A 110 5.33 3.49 -2.49
CA TYR A 110 6.27 4.53 -2.91
C TYR A 110 7.08 4.03 -4.10
N PHE A 111 7.04 4.79 -5.19
CA PHE A 111 7.85 4.56 -6.37
C PHE A 111 9.08 5.47 -6.31
N CYS A 112 10.25 4.89 -6.15
CA CYS A 112 11.51 5.61 -5.99
C CYS A 112 12.32 5.51 -7.28
N ARG A 113 12.51 6.65 -7.94
CA ARG A 113 13.26 6.76 -9.19
C ARG A 113 14.63 7.36 -8.95
N ASP A 114 15.61 6.87 -9.71
CA ASP A 114 16.95 7.46 -9.74
C ASP A 114 16.97 8.82 -10.45
N ALA A 115 18.14 9.46 -10.48
CA ALA A 115 18.34 10.75 -11.16
C ALA A 115 18.08 10.70 -12.68
N ALA A 116 18.16 9.52 -13.30
CA ALA A 116 17.82 9.29 -14.70
C ALA A 116 16.31 9.03 -14.91
N GLY A 117 15.50 9.08 -13.85
CA GLY A 117 14.06 8.83 -13.88
C GLY A 117 13.68 7.36 -13.96
N ARG A 118 14.63 6.42 -13.85
CA ARG A 118 14.38 4.98 -13.88
C ARG A 118 13.88 4.52 -12.52
N LEU A 119 12.87 3.67 -12.50
CA LEU A 119 12.37 3.06 -11.27
C LEU A 119 13.45 2.14 -10.68
N ALA A 120 13.92 2.47 -9.47
CA ALA A 120 15.03 1.78 -8.83
C ALA A 120 14.61 1.03 -7.56
N ALA A 121 13.55 1.48 -6.89
CA ALA A 121 12.99 0.78 -5.73
C ALA A 121 11.48 1.00 -5.61
N ILE A 122 10.81 0.04 -4.98
CA ILE A 122 9.42 0.17 -4.55
C ILE A 122 9.33 -0.13 -3.06
N VAL A 123 8.69 0.76 -2.30
CA VAL A 123 8.40 0.55 -0.88
C VAL A 123 6.91 0.29 -0.70
N TYR A 124 6.57 -0.89 -0.17
CA TYR A 124 5.20 -1.27 0.15
C TYR A 124 4.97 -1.10 1.65
N ALA A 125 4.38 0.03 2.00
CA ALA A 125 4.00 0.35 3.37
C ALA A 125 2.63 -0.25 3.69
N VAL A 126 2.64 -1.43 4.32
CA VAL A 126 1.45 -2.20 4.64
C VAL A 126 0.98 -1.88 6.06
N ARG A 127 -0.30 -1.57 6.22
CA ARG A 127 -0.95 -1.36 7.51
C ARG A 127 -1.95 -2.46 7.81
N ASN A 128 -2.04 -2.86 9.07
CA ASN A 128 -3.06 -3.81 9.52
C ASN A 128 -4.20 -3.09 10.26
N THR A 129 -5.27 -3.82 10.54
CA THR A 129 -6.44 -3.31 11.29
C THR A 129 -6.16 -3.07 12.77
N PHE A 130 -4.96 -3.41 13.26
CA PHE A 130 -4.50 -3.18 14.63
C PHE A 130 -3.70 -1.88 14.76
N GLY A 131 -3.64 -1.05 13.71
CA GLY A 131 -2.91 0.21 13.70
C GLY A 131 -1.40 0.08 13.53
N GLN A 132 -0.91 -1.14 13.29
CA GLN A 132 0.51 -1.41 13.05
C GLN A 132 0.86 -1.19 11.58
N ARG A 133 2.16 -1.02 11.31
CA ARG A 133 2.70 -0.85 9.97
C ARG A 133 3.98 -1.67 9.79
N HIS A 134 4.22 -2.11 8.56
CA HIS A 134 5.51 -2.64 8.12
C HIS A 134 5.79 -2.21 6.68
N ASP A 135 7.04 -1.87 6.40
CA ASP A 135 7.48 -1.39 5.09
C ASP A 135 8.35 -2.47 4.44
N TYR A 136 7.88 -3.04 3.33
CA TYR A 136 8.69 -3.91 2.49
C TYR A 136 9.44 -3.05 1.48
N VAL A 137 10.76 -2.95 1.62
CA VAL A 137 11.62 -2.13 0.76
C VAL A 137 12.32 -3.06 -0.23
N LEU A 138 11.95 -2.99 -1.51
CA LEU A 138 12.43 -3.93 -2.52
C LEU A 138 13.12 -3.18 -3.68
N PRO A 139 14.36 -3.57 -4.06
CA PRO A 139 15.03 -3.00 -5.23
C PRO A 139 14.37 -3.48 -6.53
N VAL A 140 14.46 -2.66 -7.58
CA VAL A 140 13.98 -3.01 -8.92
C VAL A 140 15.17 -3.47 -9.76
N ASN A 141 15.27 -4.78 -9.97
CA ASN A 141 16.37 -5.40 -10.72
C ASN A 141 16.15 -5.39 -12.24
N GLY A 142 15.01 -4.90 -12.72
CA GLY A 142 14.66 -4.82 -14.12
C GLY A 142 13.18 -4.54 -14.33
N THR A 143 12.84 -4.05 -15.50
CA THR A 143 11.45 -3.90 -15.96
C THR A 143 11.26 -4.73 -17.21
N ARG A 144 10.13 -5.42 -17.33
CA ARG A 144 9.75 -6.17 -18.53
C ARG A 144 8.45 -5.60 -19.08
N SER A 145 8.52 -4.94 -20.23
CA SER A 145 7.34 -4.31 -20.85
C SER A 145 6.58 -3.35 -19.90
N GLY A 146 7.31 -2.61 -19.05
CA GLY A 146 6.72 -1.69 -18.06
C GLY A 146 6.30 -2.34 -16.74
N TRP A 147 6.50 -3.65 -16.59
CA TRP A 147 6.19 -4.41 -15.38
C TRP A 147 7.41 -4.66 -14.51
N VAL A 148 7.21 -4.60 -13.20
CA VAL A 148 8.17 -4.96 -12.17
C VAL A 148 7.64 -6.17 -11.41
N ALA A 149 8.44 -7.23 -11.35
CA ALA A 149 8.18 -8.40 -10.54
C ALA A 149 9.16 -8.42 -9.35
N GLN A 150 8.65 -8.52 -8.14
CA GLN A 150 9.44 -8.56 -6.90
C GLN A 150 8.87 -9.63 -5.96
N GLY A 151 9.64 -10.06 -4.98
CA GLY A 151 9.13 -10.99 -3.97
C GLY A 151 9.91 -10.93 -2.67
N CYS A 152 9.23 -11.28 -1.58
CA CYS A 152 9.83 -11.35 -0.25
C CYS A 152 9.03 -12.29 0.66
N ASN A 153 9.63 -12.72 1.76
CA ASN A 153 8.90 -13.44 2.79
C ASN A 153 7.95 -12.50 3.54
N LYS A 154 6.80 -13.01 3.97
CA LYS A 154 5.84 -12.26 4.77
C LYS A 154 6.38 -12.05 6.17
N ALA A 155 6.73 -10.81 6.47
CA ALA A 155 7.26 -10.39 7.77
C ALA A 155 6.16 -9.86 8.72
N PHE A 156 4.98 -9.54 8.18
CA PHE A 156 3.99 -8.73 8.90
C PHE A 156 2.66 -9.45 9.09
N TYR A 157 2.14 -9.37 10.32
CA TYR A 157 0.83 -9.91 10.66
C TYR A 157 -0.27 -8.94 10.19
N VAL A 158 -0.84 -9.23 9.02
CA VAL A 158 -1.86 -8.39 8.37
C VAL A 158 -3.29 -8.88 8.64
N SER A 159 -3.48 -10.17 8.88
CA SER A 159 -4.81 -10.78 8.99
C SER A 159 -4.75 -12.06 9.84
N PRO A 160 -5.76 -12.33 10.69
CA PRO A 160 -5.89 -13.61 11.39
C PRO A 160 -6.18 -14.79 10.47
N PHE A 161 -6.46 -14.56 9.18
CA PHE A 161 -6.77 -15.59 8.20
C PHE A 161 -5.61 -15.85 7.23
N LEU A 162 -4.40 -15.41 7.58
CA LEU A 162 -3.16 -15.65 6.84
C LEU A 162 -2.08 -16.11 7.83
N PRO A 163 -1.48 -17.30 7.64
CA PRO A 163 -0.33 -17.70 8.45
C PRO A 163 0.86 -16.74 8.27
N MET A 164 1.86 -16.85 9.16
CA MET A 164 3.08 -16.03 9.04
C MET A 164 4.04 -16.57 8.00
N ASP A 165 4.13 -17.90 7.87
CA ASP A 165 4.97 -18.56 6.89
C ASP A 165 4.34 -18.51 5.50
N LEU A 166 4.52 -17.38 4.83
CA LEU A 166 4.01 -17.10 3.49
C LEU A 166 5.06 -16.29 2.72
N ARG A 167 4.98 -16.33 1.39
CA ARG A 167 5.76 -15.50 0.48
C ARG A 167 4.86 -14.55 -0.28
N TYR A 168 5.27 -13.29 -0.42
CA TYR A 168 4.66 -12.33 -1.32
C TYR A 168 5.39 -12.31 -2.66
N ALA A 169 4.61 -12.31 -3.73
CA ALA A 169 5.04 -12.00 -5.09
C ALA A 169 4.27 -10.75 -5.54
N PHE A 170 5.01 -9.67 -5.80
CA PHE A 170 4.48 -8.41 -6.27
C PHE A 170 4.62 -8.33 -7.78
N GLU A 171 3.54 -7.89 -8.44
CA GLU A 171 3.53 -7.55 -9.85
C GLU A 171 3.00 -6.13 -10.00
N VAL A 172 3.85 -5.22 -10.44
CA VAL A 172 3.54 -3.78 -10.44
C VAL A 172 3.78 -3.19 -11.82
N ALA A 173 2.76 -2.53 -12.35
CA ALA A 173 2.90 -1.65 -13.50
C ALA A 173 3.13 -0.23 -12.99
N GLU A 174 4.23 0.39 -13.44
CA GLU A 174 4.57 1.75 -13.03
C GLU A 174 3.43 2.74 -13.38
N PRO A 175 3.12 3.73 -12.51
CA PRO A 175 2.01 4.64 -12.76
C PRO A 175 2.16 5.45 -14.06
N GLY A 176 1.29 5.16 -15.04
CA GLY A 176 1.12 5.91 -16.28
C GLY A 176 -0.36 6.24 -16.49
N GLU A 177 -0.90 6.02 -17.69
CA GLU A 177 -2.36 6.12 -17.94
C GLU A 177 -3.16 5.11 -17.14
N ARG A 178 -2.53 4.00 -16.75
CA ARG A 178 -3.02 3.03 -15.77
C ARG A 178 -1.96 2.78 -14.72
N VAL A 179 -2.40 2.22 -13.60
CA VAL A 179 -1.52 1.67 -12.57
C VAL A 179 -2.08 0.31 -12.18
N LEU A 180 -1.18 -0.65 -11.96
CA LEU A 180 -1.53 -1.94 -11.37
C LEU A 180 -0.57 -2.25 -10.24
N VAL A 181 -1.13 -2.67 -9.11
CA VAL A 181 -0.39 -3.22 -7.97
C VAL A 181 -1.03 -4.54 -7.61
N GLY A 182 -0.36 -5.63 -7.99
CA GLY A 182 -0.73 -7.00 -7.68
C GLY A 182 0.14 -7.58 -6.59
N VAL A 183 -0.47 -8.35 -5.70
CA VAL A 183 0.19 -9.09 -4.62
C VAL A 183 -0.40 -10.49 -4.56
N ASP A 184 0.40 -11.47 -4.97
CA ASP A 184 0.12 -12.87 -4.77
C ASP A 184 0.79 -13.36 -3.49
N VAL A 185 0.02 -14.11 -2.71
CA VAL A 185 0.43 -14.68 -1.43
C VAL A 185 0.49 -16.19 -1.58
N HIS A 186 1.67 -16.75 -1.38
CA HIS A 186 1.96 -18.17 -1.54
C HIS A 186 2.32 -18.84 -0.21
N ASP A 187 1.91 -20.10 -0.06
CA ASP A 187 2.46 -21.06 0.90
C ASP A 187 3.19 -22.19 0.13
N GLU A 188 3.62 -23.25 0.83
CA GLU A 188 4.27 -24.42 0.22
C GLU A 188 3.41 -25.11 -0.85
N ASP A 189 2.08 -25.05 -0.69
CA ASP A 189 1.10 -25.68 -1.57
C ASP A 189 0.65 -24.75 -2.73
N GLY A 190 1.25 -23.55 -2.86
CA GLY A 190 1.04 -22.64 -4.00
C GLY A 190 0.26 -21.37 -3.68
N LEU A 191 -0.54 -20.86 -4.63
CA LEU A 191 -1.27 -19.59 -4.47
C LEU A 191 -2.39 -19.71 -3.43
N LEU A 192 -2.35 -18.88 -2.39
CA LEU A 192 -3.34 -18.86 -1.32
C LEU A 192 -4.31 -17.68 -1.48
N LEU A 193 -3.78 -16.49 -1.79
CA LEU A 193 -4.56 -15.27 -1.99
C LEU A 193 -3.90 -14.39 -3.05
N ALA A 194 -4.69 -13.84 -3.96
CA ALA A 194 -4.30 -12.78 -4.88
C ALA A 194 -5.02 -11.48 -4.50
N ALA A 195 -4.30 -10.36 -4.45
CA ALA A 195 -4.85 -9.03 -4.21
C ALA A 195 -4.37 -8.08 -5.29
N ASN A 196 -5.30 -7.47 -6.03
CA ASN A 196 -4.99 -6.61 -7.17
C ASN A 196 -5.70 -5.27 -7.02
N PHE A 197 -4.95 -4.17 -7.15
CA PHE A 197 -5.49 -2.86 -7.46
C PHE A 197 -5.18 -2.52 -8.92
N GLU A 198 -6.21 -2.22 -9.71
CA GLU A 198 -6.06 -1.64 -11.04
C GLU A 198 -6.82 -0.32 -11.09
N GLY A 199 -6.15 0.74 -11.56
CA GLY A 199 -6.73 2.08 -11.66
C GLY A 199 -6.43 2.76 -12.99
N ALA A 200 -7.42 3.49 -13.50
CA ALA A 200 -7.25 4.38 -14.65
C ALA A 200 -6.99 5.80 -14.17
N ARG A 201 -6.01 6.46 -14.79
CA ARG A 201 -5.63 7.84 -14.44
C ARG A 201 -6.74 8.82 -14.80
N ARG A 202 -6.94 9.79 -13.93
CA ARG A 202 -7.77 10.97 -14.10
C ARG A 202 -6.94 12.22 -13.77
N PRO A 203 -7.21 13.35 -14.44
CA PRO A 203 -6.58 14.62 -14.08
C PRO A 203 -6.80 14.91 -12.59
N LEU A 204 -5.80 15.48 -11.92
CA LEU A 204 -5.91 15.86 -10.51
C LEU A 204 -6.42 17.30 -10.42
N THR A 205 -7.75 17.47 -10.37
CA THR A 205 -8.43 18.78 -10.32
C THR A 205 -9.54 18.74 -9.29
N ASP A 206 -9.97 19.89 -8.78
CA ASP A 206 -11.06 19.95 -7.79
C ASP A 206 -12.33 19.25 -8.29
N ALA A 207 -12.65 19.35 -9.58
CA ALA A 207 -13.80 18.68 -10.19
C ALA A 207 -13.67 17.15 -10.15
N SER A 208 -12.50 16.60 -10.51
CA SER A 208 -12.29 15.15 -10.50
C SER A 208 -12.22 14.59 -9.08
N LEU A 209 -11.69 15.35 -8.12
CA LEU A 209 -11.70 14.96 -6.71
C LEU A 209 -13.13 14.86 -6.17
N MET A 210 -13.97 15.86 -6.43
CA MET A 210 -15.38 15.81 -6.03
C MET A 210 -16.12 14.64 -6.70
N GLN A 211 -15.90 14.45 -8.01
CA GLN A 211 -16.48 13.33 -8.74
C GLN A 211 -16.08 11.98 -8.13
N ALA A 212 -14.81 11.81 -7.74
CA ALA A 212 -14.33 10.59 -7.10
C ALA A 212 -15.02 10.35 -5.76
N VAL A 213 -15.13 11.37 -4.91
CA VAL A 213 -15.79 11.26 -3.60
C VAL A 213 -17.25 10.84 -3.74
N PHE A 214 -18.01 11.49 -4.62
CA PHE A 214 -19.44 11.16 -4.80
C PHE A 214 -19.69 9.83 -5.50
N SER A 215 -18.78 9.38 -6.37
CA SER A 215 -18.91 8.10 -7.06
C SER A 215 -18.42 6.89 -6.25
N HIS A 216 -17.81 7.12 -5.08
CA HIS A 216 -17.29 6.06 -4.20
C HIS A 216 -17.76 6.24 -2.74
N PRO A 217 -19.09 6.29 -2.48
CA PRO A 217 -19.61 6.52 -1.14
C PRO A 217 -19.17 5.43 -0.15
N TRP A 218 -18.96 4.20 -0.60
CA TRP A 218 -18.49 3.11 0.25
C TRP A 218 -17.07 3.30 0.79
N GLN A 219 -16.20 3.99 0.04
CA GLN A 219 -14.87 4.36 0.51
C GLN A 219 -14.94 5.33 1.71
N VAL A 220 -16.03 6.11 1.80
CA VAL A 220 -16.28 7.10 2.85
C VAL A 220 -17.07 6.52 4.03
N ILE A 221 -18.15 5.81 3.73
CA ILE A 221 -19.21 5.50 4.71
C ILE A 221 -18.98 4.17 5.43
N GLY A 222 -18.22 3.22 4.86
CA GLY A 222 -18.37 1.83 5.31
C GLY A 222 -17.21 0.88 5.17
N VAL A 223 -15.99 1.29 4.80
CA VAL A 223 -14.91 0.30 4.61
C VAL A 223 -14.62 -0.48 5.89
N MET A 224 -14.51 0.18 7.04
CA MET A 224 -14.26 -0.54 8.30
C MET A 224 -15.42 -1.47 8.65
N ALA A 225 -16.68 -1.03 8.57
CA ALA A 225 -17.83 -1.88 8.83
C ALA A 225 -17.92 -3.06 7.85
N ALA A 226 -17.65 -2.83 6.55
CA ALA A 226 -17.62 -3.85 5.52
C ALA A 226 -16.48 -4.85 5.73
N ILE A 227 -15.29 -4.41 6.17
CA ILE A 227 -14.16 -5.29 6.49
C ILE A 227 -14.48 -6.18 7.69
N HIS A 228 -15.06 -5.61 8.76
CA HIS A 228 -15.48 -6.41 9.91
C HIS A 228 -16.59 -7.39 9.51
N TRP A 229 -17.54 -6.98 8.68
CA TRP A 229 -18.60 -7.85 8.15
C TRP A 229 -18.05 -8.98 7.28
N GLU A 230 -17.09 -8.71 6.39
CA GLU A 230 -16.41 -9.74 5.61
C GLU A 230 -15.58 -10.66 6.50
N ALA A 231 -14.90 -10.14 7.53
CA ALA A 231 -14.22 -10.97 8.52
C ALA A 231 -15.20 -11.92 9.23
N VAL A 232 -16.40 -11.45 9.60
CA VAL A 232 -17.47 -12.30 10.16
C VAL A 232 -17.93 -13.36 9.15
N LYS A 233 -18.16 -13.02 7.88
CA LYS A 233 -18.51 -14.01 6.84
C LYS A 233 -17.42 -15.08 6.67
N ILE A 234 -16.15 -14.68 6.73
CA ILE A 234 -15.00 -15.59 6.64
C ILE A 234 -14.97 -16.54 7.84
N VAL A 235 -15.23 -16.04 9.06
CA VAL A 235 -15.37 -16.87 10.27
C VAL A 235 -16.54 -17.84 10.15
N LEU A 236 -17.72 -17.38 9.71
CA LEU A 236 -18.89 -18.23 9.47
C LEU A 236 -18.64 -19.30 8.39
N LYS A 237 -17.70 -19.05 7.47
CA LYS A 237 -17.24 -20.02 6.47
C LYS A 237 -16.16 -20.98 6.99
N GLY A 238 -15.85 -20.98 8.28
CA GLY A 238 -14.97 -21.96 8.94
C GLY A 238 -13.48 -21.76 8.69
N PHE A 239 -13.04 -20.55 8.36
CA PHE A 239 -11.61 -20.26 8.22
C PHE A 239 -10.90 -20.38 9.59
N ARG A 240 -9.74 -21.03 9.59
CA ARG A 240 -8.90 -21.16 10.80
C ARG A 240 -8.39 -19.79 11.23
N PHE A 241 -8.48 -19.50 12.51
CA PHE A 241 -7.93 -18.31 13.13
C PHE A 241 -6.47 -18.54 13.53
N PHE A 242 -5.58 -17.69 13.06
CA PHE A 242 -4.18 -17.64 13.48
C PHE A 242 -4.00 -16.45 14.42
N PRO A 243 -3.67 -16.66 15.70
CA PRO A 243 -3.53 -15.57 16.64
C PRO A 243 -2.31 -14.71 16.33
N GLN A 244 -2.42 -13.40 16.55
CA GLN A 244 -1.28 -12.49 16.45
C GLN A 244 -0.18 -12.94 17.44
N PRO A 245 1.08 -13.05 16.99
CA PRO A 245 2.22 -13.37 17.86
C PRO A 245 2.29 -12.40 19.04
N ARG A 246 2.45 -12.93 20.27
CA ARG A 246 2.48 -12.10 21.50
C ARG A 246 3.62 -11.08 21.47
N ALA A 247 4.78 -11.45 20.92
CA ALA A 247 5.96 -10.61 20.81
C ALA A 247 5.73 -9.34 19.98
N THR A 248 4.88 -9.40 18.97
CA THR A 248 4.65 -8.29 18.03
C THR A 248 3.40 -7.46 18.36
N ARG A 249 2.61 -7.85 19.36
CA ARG A 249 1.28 -7.26 19.63
C ARG A 249 1.31 -5.80 20.07
N LYS A 250 2.35 -5.37 20.78
CA LYS A 250 2.51 -3.99 21.30
C LYS A 250 3.34 -3.09 20.39
N LEU A 251 3.93 -3.64 19.32
CA LEU A 251 4.83 -2.89 18.45
C LEU A 251 4.02 -2.17 17.36
N LEU A 252 4.24 -0.87 17.20
CA LEU A 252 3.68 -0.11 16.07
C LEU A 252 4.33 -0.56 14.75
N ARG A 253 5.63 -0.91 14.80
CA ARG A 253 6.36 -1.62 13.75
C ARG A 253 7.03 -2.86 14.34
N PRO A 254 6.49 -4.07 14.13
CA PRO A 254 7.20 -5.28 14.42
C PRO A 254 8.48 -5.33 13.56
N ALA A 255 9.65 -5.26 14.20
CA ALA A 255 10.90 -5.61 13.55
C ALA A 255 10.85 -7.10 13.18
N LEU A 256 11.49 -7.45 12.07
CA LEU A 256 11.82 -8.84 11.80
C LEU A 256 12.69 -9.33 12.98
N GLY A 257 12.17 -10.24 13.79
CA GLY A 257 13.09 -11.10 14.54
C GLY A 257 13.86 -11.90 13.49
N ASP A 258 15.18 -11.95 13.62
CA ASP A 258 16.06 -12.67 12.70
C ASP A 258 15.51 -14.08 12.44
N ALA A 259 14.89 -14.26 11.29
CA ALA A 259 14.61 -15.57 10.71
C ALA A 259 15.76 -15.97 9.77
N HIS A 260 16.94 -15.38 9.96
CA HIS A 260 18.21 -15.93 9.52
C HIS A 260 18.79 -16.75 10.67
N GLU A 261 18.50 -18.05 10.67
CA GLU A 261 19.34 -19.17 11.09
C GLU A 261 18.46 -20.33 11.58
N LYS A 262 18.22 -21.26 10.66
CA LYS A 262 18.43 -22.70 10.87
C LYS A 262 18.22 -23.44 9.55
N GLY A 263 19.11 -23.14 8.61
CA GLY A 263 19.46 -24.05 7.51
C GLY A 263 20.91 -24.47 7.73
N GLY A 264 21.14 -25.54 8.47
CA GLY A 264 22.49 -26.07 8.70
C GLY A 264 22.58 -27.11 9.81
N ALA A 265 23.10 -28.28 9.43
CA ALA A 265 23.48 -29.45 10.22
C ALA A 265 22.36 -30.43 10.62
N GLY A 266 22.37 -31.57 9.92
CA GLY A 266 21.60 -32.79 10.15
C GLY A 266 21.61 -33.62 8.89
#